data_AF-I8X794-F1
#
_entry.id   AF-I8X794-F1
#
_cell.length_a   1.000
_cell.length_b   1.000
_cell.length_c   1.000
_cell.angle_alpha   90.00
_cell.angle_beta   90.00
_cell.angle_gamma   90.00
#
_symmetry.space_group_name_H-M   'P 1'
#
loop_
_entity.id
_entity.type
_entity.pdbx_description
1 polymer ?
#
loop_
_entity_poly.entity_id
_entity_poly.type
_entity_poly.pdbx_seq_one_letter_code
_entity_poly.pdbx_strand_id
1 'polypeptide(L)'
;MKCTLRHILWMVSVFCLALIQTACNKAVGFMDKPSSDEGSVMLVLNTEIIGSLYAGETESGRDKIHTLRIVILHPDGTVEHNQFMDFGDGILSECTRFIQVKQNETKTIYLIANERSVHDGLHNTLDEFTVGTDGFKDAIDGQSFSPDYLKPIPMSSVYEVEIKDESRKECQFYLVRAATKFTFRFTNMRSGFVTLNSVTVSDIADKTYLMSHKKNLTMKFQEEDGGETELFWIDWLKKISDESQLNPDDKELADKRGWIQDYDIPEETTSGQVIVKAPDDFQIPGLAYDMGVPKPGRKVYPTFYLPESKDLKNSQEMYGEQEYTMILSLTDDKNETKNFTCLFDNLKALFRNTHVVVDVTFLEKGIQVDVIPYSEVVLKPEFGL
;
A
#
# COMPACT_ATOMS: atom_id res chain seq x y z
N MET A 1 22.76 63.21 3.51
CA MET A 1 22.45 63.77 2.17
C MET A 1 21.25 63.01 1.65
N LYS A 2 20.03 63.60 1.71
CA LYS A 2 19.28 64.17 0.57
C LYS A 2 19.13 63.15 -0.59
N CYS A 3 17.97 62.83 -1.15
CA CYS A 3 16.61 63.38 -1.05
C CYS A 3 15.62 62.36 -1.64
N THR A 4 14.36 62.56 -1.28
CA THR A 4 13.13 61.87 -1.62
C THR A 4 12.65 62.04 -3.08
N LEU A 5 11.69 61.16 -3.44
CA LEU A 5 10.50 61.38 -4.29
C LEU A 5 10.64 61.23 -5.84
N ARG A 6 9.91 60.27 -6.44
CA ARG A 6 8.62 60.50 -7.14
C ARG A 6 8.08 59.26 -7.87
N HIS A 7 6.78 59.03 -7.66
CA HIS A 7 5.89 58.25 -8.51
C HIS A 7 5.82 58.77 -9.95
N ILE A 8 5.75 57.86 -10.92
CA ILE A 8 5.01 58.03 -12.19
C ILE A 8 4.38 56.68 -12.57
N LEU A 9 3.04 56.66 -12.61
CA LEU A 9 2.21 55.68 -13.32
C LEU A 9 2.35 55.91 -14.84
N TRP A 10 2.46 54.84 -15.63
CA TRP A 10 1.79 54.78 -16.93
C TRP A 10 1.47 53.35 -17.35
N MET A 11 0.24 53.16 -17.81
CA MET A 11 -0.37 51.92 -18.25
C MET A 11 0.04 51.52 -19.69
N VAL A 12 -0.32 50.27 -20.04
CA VAL A 12 -0.71 49.70 -21.35
C VAL A 12 0.34 48.80 -22.02
N SER A 13 0.18 47.47 -21.90
CA SER A 13 -0.51 46.58 -22.87
C SER A 13 -0.40 45.13 -22.37
N VAL A 14 -1.49 44.44 -22.02
CA VAL A 14 -2.26 43.51 -22.88
C VAL A 14 -1.36 42.56 -23.69
N PHE A 15 -1.64 41.25 -23.57
CA PHE A 15 -0.99 40.08 -24.17
C PHE A 15 0.25 39.52 -23.48
N CYS A 16 0.03 38.56 -22.57
CA CYS A 16 0.72 37.27 -22.57
C CYS A 16 -0.07 36.30 -21.65
N LEU A 17 -1.30 35.98 -22.08
CA LEU A 17 -1.93 34.71 -21.75
C LEU A 17 -1.30 33.66 -22.66
N ALA A 18 -0.42 32.82 -22.12
CA ALA A 18 -0.27 31.40 -22.44
C ALA A 18 1.07 30.87 -21.91
N LEU A 19 1.02 29.65 -21.38
CA LEU A 19 2.12 28.74 -21.06
C LEU A 19 2.77 28.89 -19.67
N ILE A 20 1.99 28.60 -18.64
CA ILE A 20 2.47 27.74 -17.55
C ILE A 20 1.70 26.44 -17.68
N GLN A 21 2.28 25.46 -18.38
CA GLN A 21 1.81 24.08 -18.29
C GLN A 21 2.35 23.50 -16.99
N THR A 22 1.54 23.60 -15.92
CA THR A 22 1.60 22.64 -14.84
C THR A 22 1.05 21.32 -15.38
N ALA A 23 1.89 20.29 -15.41
CA ALA A 23 1.47 18.93 -15.67
C ALA A 23 0.57 18.46 -14.51
N CYS A 24 -0.74 18.70 -14.65
CA CYS A 24 -1.77 18.08 -13.84
C CYS A 24 -2.37 16.94 -14.65
N ASN A 25 -2.02 15.69 -14.31
CA ASN A 25 -2.91 14.57 -14.61
C ASN A 25 -4.14 14.73 -13.70
N LYS A 26 -5.12 15.51 -14.14
CA LYS A 26 -6.40 15.64 -13.43
C LYS A 26 -7.19 14.33 -13.58
N ALA A 27 -7.61 13.81 -12.44
CA ALA A 27 -8.50 12.68 -12.26
C ALA A 27 -9.64 12.61 -13.29
N VAL A 28 -9.90 11.40 -13.79
CA VAL A 28 -11.08 11.07 -14.59
C VAL A 28 -12.29 11.14 -13.68
N GLY A 29 -12.93 12.31 -13.59
CA GLY A 29 -14.21 12.49 -12.90
C GLY A 29 -15.37 12.20 -13.85
N PHE A 30 -16.08 11.10 -13.65
CA PHE A 30 -17.41 10.92 -14.24
C PHE A 30 -18.41 11.72 -13.40
N MET A 31 -19.05 12.71 -14.02
CA MET A 31 -20.16 13.45 -13.43
C MET A 31 -21.46 12.69 -13.67
N ASP A 32 -22.05 12.13 -12.62
CA ASP A 32 -23.50 11.95 -12.62
C ASP A 32 -24.16 13.33 -12.49
N LYS A 33 -25.16 13.57 -13.34
CA LYS A 33 -25.82 14.86 -13.52
C LYS A 33 -26.45 15.32 -12.18
N PRO A 34 -26.18 16.54 -11.69
CA PRO A 34 -26.75 16.99 -10.42
C PRO A 34 -28.24 17.32 -10.60
N SER A 35 -29.12 16.48 -10.05
CA SER A 35 -30.45 16.91 -9.63
C SER A 35 -30.35 17.26 -8.15
N SER A 36 -30.59 18.53 -7.81
CA SER A 36 -30.75 18.96 -6.42
C SER A 36 -32.11 18.46 -5.93
N ASP A 37 -32.16 17.23 -5.43
CA ASP A 37 -33.30 16.75 -4.67
C ASP A 37 -33.23 17.34 -3.27
N GLU A 38 -34.36 17.87 -2.79
CA GLU A 38 -34.51 18.40 -1.44
C GLU A 38 -34.16 17.30 -0.42
N GLY A 39 -33.14 17.50 0.41
CA GLY A 39 -32.66 16.49 1.37
C GLY A 39 -31.46 15.64 0.91
N SER A 40 -30.73 16.05 -0.14
CA SER A 40 -29.50 15.39 -0.60
C SER A 40 -28.24 16.27 -0.48
N VAL A 41 -27.11 15.63 -0.21
CA VAL A 41 -25.76 16.23 -0.15
C VAL A 41 -24.90 15.66 -1.27
N MET A 42 -24.13 16.52 -1.94
CA MET A 42 -23.09 16.06 -2.85
C MET A 42 -21.87 15.57 -2.06
N LEU A 43 -21.67 14.26 -1.98
CA LEU A 43 -20.47 13.65 -1.43
C LEU A 43 -19.37 13.61 -2.50
N VAL A 44 -18.24 14.24 -2.20
CA VAL A 44 -17.01 14.16 -3.02
C VAL A 44 -16.06 13.16 -2.36
N LEU A 45 -15.86 12.03 -3.01
CA LEU A 45 -14.99 10.95 -2.55
C LEU A 45 -13.65 11.06 -3.26
N ASN A 46 -12.61 11.51 -2.55
CA ASN A 46 -11.24 11.46 -3.03
C ASN A 46 -10.60 10.18 -2.49
N THR A 47 -10.29 9.24 -3.38
CA THR A 47 -9.71 7.94 -3.01
C THR A 47 -8.26 7.88 -3.49
N GLU A 48 -7.34 7.42 -2.64
CA GLU A 48 -5.92 7.24 -2.97
C GLU A 48 -5.41 5.90 -2.40
N ILE A 49 -4.42 5.28 -3.04
CA ILE A 49 -3.73 4.10 -2.48
C ILE A 49 -2.68 4.56 -1.45
N ILE A 50 -2.66 3.94 -0.27
CA ILE A 50 -1.59 4.23 0.71
C ILE A 50 -0.22 3.89 0.12
N GLY A 51 0.69 4.84 0.26
CA GLY A 51 2.08 4.70 -0.11
C GLY A 51 2.42 5.12 -1.55
N SER A 52 1.47 5.47 -2.42
CA SER A 52 1.75 5.64 -3.86
C SER A 52 2.61 6.85 -4.32
N LEU A 53 3.52 7.42 -3.52
CA LEU A 53 4.25 8.63 -3.87
C LEU A 53 5.46 8.39 -4.80
N TYR A 54 5.24 8.76 -6.06
CA TYR A 54 6.18 9.24 -7.09
C TYR A 54 6.99 8.25 -7.96
N ALA A 55 6.53 8.20 -9.22
CA ALA A 55 7.23 8.05 -10.50
C ALA A 55 8.73 7.67 -10.46
N GLY A 56 9.00 6.41 -10.73
CA GLY A 56 10.36 5.92 -10.99
C GLY A 56 10.47 4.45 -11.37
N GLU A 57 9.38 3.68 -11.38
CA GLU A 57 9.46 2.23 -11.55
C GLU A 57 8.62 1.68 -12.68
N THR A 58 9.24 0.79 -13.45
CA THR A 58 8.63 -0.35 -14.10
C THR A 58 8.00 -1.29 -13.06
N GLU A 59 7.07 -0.78 -12.26
CA GLU A 59 6.19 -1.57 -11.40
C GLU A 59 5.24 -2.34 -12.31
N SER A 60 4.88 -3.56 -11.91
CA SER A 60 4.04 -4.49 -12.68
C SER A 60 2.60 -3.99 -12.93
N GLY A 61 2.27 -2.76 -12.51
CA GLY A 61 0.92 -2.18 -12.53
C GLY A 61 -0.06 -2.88 -11.60
N ARG A 62 0.33 -4.01 -10.98
CA ARG A 62 -0.55 -4.85 -10.16
C ARG A 62 -0.97 -4.18 -8.86
N ASP A 63 -0.14 -3.27 -8.34
CA ASP A 63 -0.36 -2.57 -7.08
C ASP A 63 -1.21 -1.31 -7.21
N LYS A 64 -1.84 -1.11 -8.38
CA LYS A 64 -2.66 0.03 -8.75
C LYS A 64 -4.15 -0.34 -8.85
N ILE A 65 -5.00 0.67 -8.99
CA ILE A 65 -6.45 0.52 -9.14
C ILE A 65 -6.78 0.28 -10.61
N HIS A 66 -7.24 -0.93 -10.95
CA HIS A 66 -7.77 -1.31 -12.27
C HIS A 66 -9.29 -1.28 -12.26
N THR A 67 -9.90 -1.72 -11.17
CA THR A 67 -11.34 -1.59 -10.93
C THR A 67 -11.58 -1.01 -9.55
N LEU A 68 -12.70 -0.32 -9.36
CA LEU A 68 -13.14 0.19 -8.07
C LEU A 68 -14.64 -0.02 -7.93
N ARG A 69 -15.07 -0.60 -6.81
CA ARG A 69 -16.47 -0.59 -6.35
C ARG A 69 -16.60 0.35 -5.17
N ILE A 70 -17.60 1.22 -5.23
CA ILE A 70 -18.01 2.10 -4.13
C ILE A 70 -19.40 1.67 -3.70
N VAL A 71 -19.55 1.23 -2.45
CA VAL A 71 -20.85 0.90 -1.86
C VAL A 71 -21.11 1.82 -0.70
N ILE A 72 -22.27 2.47 -0.70
CA ILE A 72 -22.71 3.38 0.36
C ILE A 72 -23.97 2.78 0.97
N LEU A 73 -23.95 2.55 2.28
CA LEU A 73 -25.07 2.02 3.03
C LEU A 73 -25.72 3.12 3.89
N HIS A 74 -27.04 3.03 4.02
CA HIS A 74 -27.81 3.74 5.03
C HIS A 74 -27.47 3.22 6.45
N PRO A 75 -27.85 3.96 7.51
CA PRO A 75 -27.63 3.53 8.90
C PRO A 75 -28.28 2.18 9.26
N ASP A 76 -29.34 1.78 8.54
CA ASP A 76 -30.02 0.49 8.72
C ASP A 76 -29.35 -0.68 7.98
N GLY A 77 -28.26 -0.41 7.24
CA GLY A 77 -27.50 -1.40 6.48
C GLY A 77 -28.02 -1.66 5.06
N THR A 78 -29.09 -0.98 4.63
CA THR A 78 -29.57 -1.06 3.25
C THR A 78 -28.69 -0.26 2.29
N VAL A 79 -28.56 -0.75 1.06
CA VAL A 79 -27.73 -0.13 0.02
C VAL A 79 -28.37 1.15 -0.49
N GLU A 80 -27.63 2.26 -0.43
CA GLU A 80 -27.99 3.52 -1.09
C GLU A 80 -27.35 3.63 -2.47
N HIS A 81 -26.07 3.27 -2.57
CA HIS A 81 -25.32 3.22 -3.83
C HIS A 81 -24.45 1.97 -3.89
N ASN A 82 -24.34 1.39 -5.08
CA ASN A 82 -23.39 0.34 -5.41
C ASN A 82 -22.88 0.58 -6.84
N GLN A 83 -21.72 1.22 -6.96
CA GLN A 83 -21.15 1.63 -8.23
C GLN A 83 -19.86 0.87 -8.50
N PHE A 84 -19.86 0.03 -9.54
CA PHE A 84 -18.68 -0.63 -10.06
C PHE A 84 -18.09 0.14 -11.24
N MET A 85 -16.77 0.31 -11.24
CA MET A 85 -16.03 1.00 -12.28
C MET A 85 -14.87 0.13 -12.75
N ASP A 86 -14.74 -0.01 -14.06
CA ASP A 86 -13.62 -0.65 -14.73
C ASP A 86 -12.85 0.41 -15.51
N PHE A 87 -11.56 0.56 -15.20
CA PHE A 87 -10.72 1.58 -15.83
C PHE A 87 -10.03 1.08 -17.11
N GLY A 88 -10.23 -0.18 -17.50
CA GLY A 88 -9.61 -0.77 -18.68
C GLY A 88 -8.08 -0.69 -18.61
N ASP A 89 -7.46 -0.10 -19.64
CA ASP A 89 -6.01 0.15 -19.66
C ASP A 89 -5.58 1.30 -18.71
N GLY A 90 -6.55 2.02 -18.14
CA GLY A 90 -6.32 3.07 -17.16
C GLY A 90 -5.89 2.49 -15.82
N ILE A 91 -4.62 2.68 -15.47
CA ILE A 91 -4.08 2.28 -14.17
C ILE A 91 -4.04 3.51 -13.26
N LEU A 92 -4.84 3.52 -12.19
CA LEU A 92 -4.98 4.68 -11.30
C LEU A 92 -4.28 4.47 -9.95
N SER A 93 -3.70 5.55 -9.42
CA SER A 93 -3.25 5.63 -8.01
C SER A 93 -4.22 6.42 -7.13
N GLU A 94 -5.09 7.21 -7.77
CA GLU A 94 -6.08 8.08 -7.14
C GLU A 94 -7.33 8.19 -8.00
N CYS A 95 -8.48 8.45 -7.39
CA CYS A 95 -9.77 8.55 -8.05
C CYS A 95 -10.70 9.50 -7.28
N THR A 96 -11.27 10.50 -7.97
CA THR A 96 -12.29 11.39 -7.38
C THR A 96 -13.68 11.06 -7.95
N ARG A 97 -14.68 10.93 -7.06
CA ARG A 97 -16.08 10.70 -7.43
C ARG A 97 -17.03 11.68 -6.75
N PHE A 98 -18.16 11.91 -7.40
CA PHE A 98 -19.23 12.78 -6.93
C PHE A 98 -20.50 11.94 -6.87
N ILE A 99 -21.06 11.75 -5.68
CA ILE A 99 -22.25 10.92 -5.47
C ILE A 99 -23.25 11.73 -4.63
N GLN A 100 -24.49 11.80 -5.08
CA GLN A 100 -25.57 12.41 -4.29
C GLN A 100 -26.03 11.43 -3.23
N VAL A 101 -26.02 11.83 -1.97
CA VAL A 101 -26.41 10.97 -0.86
C VAL A 101 -27.41 11.66 0.06
N LYS A 102 -28.28 10.90 0.72
CA LYS A 102 -29.28 11.42 1.65
C LYS A 102 -28.63 12.08 2.86
N GLN A 103 -29.09 13.27 3.24
CA GLN A 103 -28.54 14.01 4.38
C GLN A 103 -29.05 13.51 5.74
N ASN A 104 -28.42 14.00 6.82
CA ASN A 104 -28.75 13.71 8.22
C ASN A 104 -28.66 12.22 8.59
N GLU A 105 -27.66 11.53 8.02
CA GLU A 105 -27.40 10.11 8.26
C GLU A 105 -25.89 9.86 8.41
N THR A 106 -25.52 8.93 9.29
CA THR A 106 -24.17 8.34 9.28
C THR A 106 -24.16 7.17 8.33
N LYS A 107 -23.38 7.28 7.26
CA LYS A 107 -23.31 6.28 6.19
C LYS A 107 -22.08 5.40 6.36
N THR A 108 -22.21 4.13 6.01
CA THR A 108 -21.06 3.21 5.90
C THR A 108 -20.64 3.14 4.44
N ILE A 109 -19.38 3.46 4.15
CA ILE A 109 -18.83 3.50 2.80
C ILE A 109 -17.77 2.42 2.65
N TYR A 110 -17.99 1.48 1.74
CA TYR A 110 -17.03 0.47 1.33
C TYR A 110 -16.36 0.88 0.03
N LEU A 111 -15.03 0.76 -0.01
CA LEU A 111 -14.23 0.88 -1.22
C LEU A 111 -13.56 -0.47 -1.46
N ILE A 112 -13.73 -1.04 -2.65
CA ILE A 112 -13.16 -2.34 -3.01
C ILE A 112 -12.50 -2.20 -4.38
N ALA A 113 -11.17 -2.22 -4.41
CA ALA A 113 -10.42 -2.20 -5.65
C ALA A 113 -10.03 -3.62 -6.08
N ASN A 114 -10.00 -3.84 -7.40
CA ASN A 114 -9.55 -5.08 -8.02
C ASN A 114 -10.29 -6.34 -7.51
N GLU A 115 -11.59 -6.23 -7.20
CA GLU A 115 -12.41 -7.30 -6.61
C GLU A 115 -12.40 -8.60 -7.44
N ARG A 116 -12.22 -8.50 -8.76
CA ARG A 116 -12.17 -9.67 -9.67
C ARG A 116 -10.95 -10.56 -9.44
N SER A 117 -9.95 -10.08 -8.72
CA SER A 117 -8.76 -10.86 -8.36
C SER A 117 -8.94 -11.72 -7.10
N VAL A 118 -10.07 -11.60 -6.40
CA VAL A 118 -10.34 -12.33 -5.15
C VAL A 118 -10.74 -13.77 -5.46
N HIS A 119 -11.83 -13.97 -6.19
CA HIS A 119 -12.21 -15.26 -6.78
C HIS A 119 -13.23 -15.06 -7.90
N ASP A 120 -13.43 -16.11 -8.70
CA ASP A 120 -14.46 -16.12 -9.73
C ASP A 120 -15.85 -16.02 -9.07
N GLY A 121 -16.66 -15.07 -9.53
CA GLY A 121 -18.03 -14.89 -9.05
C GLY A 121 -18.24 -13.77 -8.04
N LEU A 122 -17.21 -13.30 -7.32
CA LEU A 122 -17.38 -12.21 -6.33
C LEU A 122 -18.04 -10.98 -6.97
N HIS A 123 -17.54 -10.55 -8.13
CA HIS A 123 -18.10 -9.43 -8.87
C HIS A 123 -19.61 -9.56 -9.12
N ASN A 124 -20.06 -10.74 -9.56
CA ASN A 124 -21.47 -11.00 -9.82
C ASN A 124 -22.29 -10.99 -8.51
N THR A 125 -21.77 -11.60 -7.44
CA THR A 125 -22.40 -11.56 -6.11
C THR A 125 -22.57 -10.11 -5.62
N LEU A 126 -21.56 -9.27 -5.79
CA LEU A 126 -21.63 -7.87 -5.37
C LEU A 126 -22.55 -7.03 -6.25
N ASP A 127 -22.75 -7.40 -7.52
CA ASP A 127 -23.72 -6.74 -8.42
C ASP A 127 -25.19 -7.04 -8.08
N GLU A 128 -25.48 -8.11 -7.33
CA GLU A 128 -26.84 -8.43 -6.87
C GLU A 128 -27.36 -7.45 -5.80
N PHE A 129 -26.46 -6.72 -5.12
CA PHE A 129 -26.81 -5.74 -4.10
C PHE A 129 -27.26 -4.42 -4.73
N THR A 130 -28.55 -4.34 -5.06
CA THR A 130 -29.20 -3.14 -5.60
C THR A 130 -29.66 -2.16 -4.52
N VAL A 131 -30.08 -0.96 -4.91
CA VAL A 131 -30.61 0.05 -3.97
C VAL A 131 -31.76 -0.52 -3.14
N GLY A 132 -31.68 -0.37 -1.82
CA GLY A 132 -32.64 -0.88 -0.84
C GLY A 132 -32.41 -2.32 -0.39
N THR A 133 -31.48 -3.06 -1.00
CA THR A 133 -31.09 -4.40 -0.56
C THR A 133 -30.28 -4.34 0.74
N ASP A 134 -30.54 -5.23 1.68
CA ASP A 134 -29.78 -5.40 2.93
C ASP A 134 -28.72 -6.51 2.82
N GLY A 135 -27.94 -6.74 3.88
CA GLY A 135 -27.00 -7.87 3.95
C GLY A 135 -25.67 -7.70 3.23
N PHE A 136 -25.38 -6.54 2.62
CA PHE A 136 -24.09 -6.29 1.94
C PHE A 136 -22.89 -6.50 2.87
N LYS A 137 -22.98 -5.97 4.11
CA LYS A 137 -21.92 -6.11 5.12
C LYS A 137 -21.61 -7.57 5.39
N ASP A 138 -22.63 -8.39 5.66
CA ASP A 138 -22.46 -9.81 5.97
C ASP A 138 -21.89 -10.58 4.77
N ALA A 139 -22.28 -10.19 3.55
CA ALA A 139 -21.78 -10.81 2.33
C ALA A 139 -20.30 -10.53 2.04
N ILE A 140 -19.77 -9.38 2.49
CA ILE A 140 -18.38 -8.98 2.23
C ILE A 140 -17.43 -9.31 3.41
N ASP A 141 -17.92 -9.30 4.65
CA ASP A 141 -17.09 -9.38 5.85
C ASP A 141 -16.26 -10.67 5.91
N GLY A 142 -16.89 -11.82 5.61
CA GLY A 142 -16.24 -13.13 5.61
C GLY A 142 -15.48 -13.49 4.33
N GLN A 143 -15.45 -12.62 3.32
CA GLN A 143 -14.79 -12.95 2.05
C GLN A 143 -13.29 -13.10 2.25
N SER A 144 -12.80 -14.31 1.98
CA SER A 144 -11.38 -14.64 2.04
C SER A 144 -10.95 -15.34 0.77
N PHE A 145 -9.67 -15.24 0.45
CA PHE A 145 -9.13 -15.77 -0.80
C PHE A 145 -7.67 -16.18 -0.64
N SER A 146 -7.28 -17.16 -1.46
CA SER A 146 -5.87 -17.47 -1.70
C SER A 146 -5.38 -16.57 -2.83
N PRO A 147 -4.44 -15.66 -2.56
CA PRO A 147 -4.08 -14.64 -3.52
C PRO A 147 -3.28 -15.19 -4.71
N ASP A 148 -3.68 -14.78 -5.92
CA ASP A 148 -2.85 -14.86 -7.12
C ASP A 148 -2.29 -13.47 -7.44
N TYR A 149 -1.13 -13.15 -6.88
CA TYR A 149 -0.47 -11.85 -7.07
C TYR A 149 0.22 -11.69 -8.44
N LEU A 150 -0.10 -12.56 -9.40
CA LEU A 150 0.11 -12.27 -10.82
C LEU A 150 -1.01 -11.37 -11.37
N LYS A 151 -2.17 -11.33 -10.71
CA LYS A 151 -3.30 -10.44 -11.00
C LYS A 151 -3.17 -9.10 -10.23
N PRO A 152 -3.96 -8.07 -10.59
CA PRO A 152 -4.05 -6.85 -9.79
C PRO A 152 -4.43 -7.14 -8.34
N ILE A 153 -3.80 -6.45 -7.40
CA ILE A 153 -3.90 -6.73 -5.96
C ILE A 153 -5.24 -6.20 -5.44
N PRO A 154 -6.09 -7.04 -4.80
CA PRO A 154 -7.28 -6.56 -4.11
C PRO A 154 -6.93 -5.52 -3.04
N MET A 155 -7.71 -4.46 -2.95
CA MET A 155 -7.56 -3.43 -1.91
C MET A 155 -8.93 -3.11 -1.35
N SER A 156 -8.98 -2.78 -0.07
CA SER A 156 -10.25 -2.46 0.56
C SER A 156 -10.11 -1.45 1.69
N SER A 157 -11.22 -0.78 1.98
CA SER A 157 -11.38 0.08 3.15
C SER A 157 -12.85 0.27 3.45
N VAL A 158 -13.17 0.50 4.72
CA VAL A 158 -14.53 0.84 5.16
C VAL A 158 -14.48 2.05 6.08
N TYR A 159 -15.41 2.98 5.90
CA TYR A 159 -15.50 4.22 6.66
C TYR A 159 -16.93 4.47 7.14
N GLU A 160 -17.07 5.11 8.29
CA GLU A 160 -18.32 5.72 8.73
C GLU A 160 -18.24 7.23 8.54
N VAL A 161 -19.22 7.82 7.84
CA VAL A 161 -19.22 9.23 7.50
C VAL A 161 -20.56 9.86 7.88
N GLU A 162 -20.52 10.79 8.82
CA GLU A 162 -21.68 11.61 9.18
C GLU A 162 -21.99 12.61 8.06
N ILE A 163 -23.14 12.49 7.40
CA ILE A 163 -23.61 13.42 6.37
C ILE A 163 -24.60 14.39 7.02
N LYS A 164 -24.21 15.67 7.15
CA LYS A 164 -25.04 16.72 7.74
C LYS A 164 -25.90 17.39 6.67
N ASP A 165 -26.80 18.27 7.09
CA ASP A 165 -27.53 19.18 6.20
C ASP A 165 -26.57 20.25 5.63
N GLU A 166 -25.86 19.89 4.56
CA GLU A 166 -24.91 20.74 3.87
C GLU A 166 -24.95 20.48 2.35
N SER A 167 -24.66 21.49 1.53
CA SER A 167 -24.75 21.33 0.06
C SER A 167 -23.72 20.36 -0.54
N ARG A 168 -22.57 20.22 0.11
CA ARG A 168 -21.44 19.42 -0.36
C ARG A 168 -20.57 19.01 0.83
N LYS A 169 -20.17 17.73 0.86
CA LYS A 169 -19.18 17.20 1.79
C LYS A 169 -18.04 16.57 1.02
N GLU A 170 -16.81 16.95 1.34
CA GLU A 170 -15.61 16.37 0.74
C GLU A 170 -14.91 15.45 1.75
N CYS A 171 -14.58 14.25 1.30
CA CYS A 171 -13.96 13.22 2.12
C CYS A 171 -12.74 12.64 1.40
N GLN A 172 -11.64 12.52 2.14
CA GLN A 172 -10.47 11.78 1.72
C GLN A 172 -10.58 10.35 2.26
N PHE A 173 -10.35 9.37 1.39
CA PHE A 173 -10.33 7.96 1.70
C PHE A 173 -9.06 7.31 1.16
N TYR A 174 -8.64 6.23 1.82
CA TYR A 174 -7.45 5.50 1.45
C TYR A 174 -7.75 4.03 1.26
N LEU A 175 -7.27 3.47 0.15
CA LEU A 175 -7.30 2.05 -0.13
C LEU A 175 -6.09 1.35 0.47
N VAL A 176 -6.35 0.27 1.19
CA VAL A 176 -5.34 -0.57 1.83
C VAL A 176 -5.23 -1.88 1.06
N ARG A 177 -4.04 -2.21 0.55
CA ARG A 177 -3.80 -3.48 -0.16
C ARG A 177 -4.08 -4.65 0.78
N ALA A 178 -4.85 -5.65 0.33
CA ALA A 178 -5.08 -6.91 1.06
C ALA A 178 -3.91 -7.88 0.85
N ALA A 179 -2.69 -7.38 1.02
CA ALA A 179 -1.43 -8.08 0.79
C ALA A 179 -0.28 -7.39 1.51
N THR A 180 0.83 -8.08 1.68
CA THR A 180 2.11 -7.52 2.12
C THR A 180 3.11 -7.56 0.96
N LYS A 181 3.99 -6.57 0.87
CA LYS A 181 4.94 -6.38 -0.23
C LYS A 181 6.34 -6.68 0.27
N PHE A 182 7.15 -7.41 -0.50
CA PHE A 182 8.53 -7.73 -0.15
C PHE A 182 9.49 -7.24 -1.24
N THR A 183 10.52 -6.48 -0.83
CA THR A 183 11.61 -6.07 -1.72
C THR A 183 12.95 -6.46 -1.11
N PHE A 184 13.81 -7.10 -1.91
CA PHE A 184 15.16 -7.48 -1.47
C PHE A 184 16.20 -6.66 -2.25
N ARG A 185 17.09 -5.98 -1.51
CA ARG A 185 18.21 -5.23 -2.05
C ARG A 185 19.49 -5.95 -1.67
N PHE A 186 20.23 -6.43 -2.66
CA PHE A 186 21.46 -7.17 -2.45
C PHE A 186 22.68 -6.28 -2.66
N THR A 187 23.60 -6.33 -1.71
CA THR A 187 24.95 -5.76 -1.81
C THR A 187 25.98 -6.87 -1.66
N ASN A 188 26.88 -7.02 -2.62
CA ASN A 188 27.94 -8.02 -2.59
C ASN A 188 29.31 -7.33 -2.44
N MET A 189 29.93 -7.57 -1.28
CA MET A 189 31.27 -7.10 -0.94
C MET A 189 32.36 -8.15 -1.24
N ARG A 190 31.98 -9.34 -1.73
CA ARG A 190 32.91 -10.41 -2.09
C ARG A 190 33.41 -10.22 -3.51
N SER A 191 34.61 -10.71 -3.81
CA SER A 191 35.17 -10.66 -5.18
C SER A 191 34.38 -11.49 -6.21
N GLY A 192 33.87 -12.66 -5.82
CA GLY A 192 33.05 -13.53 -6.66
C GLY A 192 31.58 -13.10 -6.75
N PHE A 193 30.93 -13.42 -7.87
CA PHE A 193 29.48 -13.25 -8.00
C PHE A 193 28.73 -14.26 -7.13
N VAL A 194 27.47 -13.96 -6.83
CA VAL A 194 26.56 -14.87 -6.13
C VAL A 194 25.27 -14.97 -6.94
N THR A 195 24.81 -16.18 -7.20
CA THR A 195 23.51 -16.45 -7.83
C THR A 195 22.48 -16.68 -6.74
N LEU A 196 21.37 -15.94 -6.77
CA LEU A 196 20.21 -16.23 -5.93
C LEU A 196 19.33 -17.24 -6.66
N ASN A 197 19.01 -18.36 -6.01
CA ASN A 197 18.15 -19.40 -6.54
C ASN A 197 16.69 -19.19 -6.11
N SER A 198 16.50 -18.87 -4.83
CA SER A 198 15.17 -18.61 -4.27
C SER A 198 15.23 -17.86 -2.94
N VAL A 199 14.13 -17.19 -2.64
CA VAL A 199 13.80 -16.69 -1.31
C VAL A 199 12.64 -17.52 -0.76
N THR A 200 12.81 -18.10 0.42
CA THR A 200 11.72 -18.75 1.14
C THR A 200 11.35 -17.93 2.37
N VAL A 201 10.06 -17.73 2.63
CA VAL A 201 9.55 -17.08 3.85
C VAL A 201 8.69 -18.09 4.60
N SER A 202 8.91 -18.25 5.90
CA SER A 202 8.19 -19.20 6.75
C SER A 202 6.95 -18.58 7.41
N ASP A 203 6.04 -19.44 7.84
CA ASP A 203 4.88 -19.11 8.68
C ASP A 203 3.90 -18.11 8.05
N ILE A 204 3.77 -18.23 6.73
CA ILE A 204 2.89 -17.41 5.89
C ILE A 204 1.56 -18.14 5.69
N ALA A 205 0.47 -17.41 5.92
CA ALA A 205 -0.89 -17.84 5.66
C ALA A 205 -1.10 -18.24 4.18
N ASP A 206 -2.00 -19.16 3.89
CA ASP A 206 -2.42 -19.48 2.52
C ASP A 206 -3.64 -18.67 2.03
N LYS A 207 -4.31 -17.96 2.94
CA LYS A 207 -5.49 -17.13 2.69
C LYS A 207 -5.43 -15.80 3.44
N THR A 208 -6.15 -14.80 2.93
CA THR A 208 -6.36 -13.52 3.62
C THR A 208 -7.79 -13.04 3.42
N TYR A 209 -8.30 -12.21 4.33
CA TYR A 209 -9.60 -11.55 4.19
C TYR A 209 -9.52 -10.38 3.21
N LEU A 210 -10.55 -10.22 2.39
CA LEU A 210 -10.70 -9.03 1.53
C LEU A 210 -10.86 -7.78 2.38
N MET A 211 -11.78 -7.77 3.33
CA MET A 211 -11.92 -6.68 4.32
C MET A 211 -10.95 -6.86 5.47
N SER A 212 -10.56 -5.76 6.13
CA SER A 212 -9.70 -5.83 7.31
C SER A 212 -10.48 -6.33 8.52
N HIS A 213 -9.92 -7.31 9.23
CA HIS A 213 -10.44 -7.83 10.50
C HIS A 213 -9.68 -7.27 11.71
N LYS A 214 -9.19 -6.02 11.60
CA LYS A 214 -8.61 -5.30 12.74
C LYS A 214 -9.66 -5.09 13.84
N LYS A 215 -9.30 -5.38 15.09
CA LYS A 215 -10.22 -5.37 16.24
C LYS A 215 -10.46 -3.98 16.78
N ASN A 216 -9.40 -3.27 17.16
CA ASN A 216 -9.53 -1.88 17.57
C ASN A 216 -9.43 -0.99 16.33
N LEU A 217 -10.46 -0.19 16.05
CA LEU A 217 -10.47 0.66 14.86
C LEU A 217 -9.63 1.93 15.01
N THR A 218 -9.17 2.26 16.22
CA THR A 218 -8.33 3.42 16.48
C THR A 218 -6.91 3.05 16.90
N MET A 219 -5.98 3.97 16.65
CA MET A 219 -4.59 3.88 17.04
C MET A 219 -4.09 5.22 17.57
N LYS A 220 -3.25 5.14 18.60
CA LYS A 220 -2.57 6.31 19.17
C LYS A 220 -1.41 6.71 18.29
N PHE A 221 -1.26 8.01 18.09
CA PHE A 221 -0.17 8.61 17.34
C PHE A 221 0.49 9.69 18.20
N GLN A 222 1.80 9.55 18.43
CA GLN A 222 2.59 10.53 19.18
C GLN A 222 3.07 11.64 18.24
N GLU A 223 2.62 12.87 18.46
CA GLU A 223 2.99 14.02 17.65
C GLU A 223 4.39 14.54 18.00
N GLU A 224 4.98 15.35 17.13
CA GLU A 224 6.34 15.90 17.34
C GLU A 224 6.44 16.83 18.55
N ASP A 225 5.32 17.47 18.93
CA ASP A 225 5.23 18.34 20.10
C ASP A 225 5.04 17.56 21.42
N GLY A 226 5.03 16.23 21.37
CA GLY A 226 4.80 15.34 22.50
C GLY A 226 3.33 15.15 22.85
N GLY A 227 2.41 15.68 22.06
CA GLY A 227 0.98 15.37 22.14
C GLY A 227 0.66 13.95 21.66
N GLU A 228 -0.50 13.43 22.06
CA GLU A 228 -1.03 12.17 21.55
C GLU A 228 -2.37 12.40 20.87
N THR A 229 -2.50 11.94 19.64
CA THR A 229 -3.76 11.94 18.88
C THR A 229 -4.26 10.51 18.71
N GLU A 230 -5.58 10.33 18.74
CA GLU A 230 -6.20 9.06 18.40
C GLU A 230 -6.73 9.16 16.97
N LEU A 231 -6.26 8.26 16.10
CA LEU A 231 -6.57 8.24 14.68
C LEU A 231 -7.31 6.96 14.34
N PHE A 232 -8.19 7.01 13.34
CA PHE A 232 -8.65 5.79 12.70
C PHE A 232 -7.45 5.05 12.09
N TRP A 233 -7.44 3.72 12.17
CA TRP A 233 -6.25 2.92 11.85
C TRP A 233 -5.72 3.13 10.42
N ILE A 234 -6.60 3.41 9.46
CA ILE A 234 -6.18 3.69 8.07
C ILE A 234 -5.45 5.02 7.98
N ASP A 235 -5.92 6.05 8.69
CA ASP A 235 -5.28 7.38 8.72
C ASP A 235 -3.94 7.31 9.47
N TRP A 236 -3.87 6.52 10.54
CA TRP A 236 -2.63 6.21 11.23
C TRP A 236 -1.62 5.53 10.29
N LEU A 237 -2.06 4.53 9.53
CA LEU A 237 -1.23 3.81 8.58
C LEU A 237 -0.75 4.72 7.44
N LYS A 238 -1.61 5.60 6.92
CA LYS A 238 -1.23 6.62 5.93
C LYS A 238 -0.12 7.52 6.46
N LYS A 239 -0.27 8.06 7.68
CA LYS A 239 0.72 8.97 8.27
C LYS A 239 2.09 8.30 8.44
N ILE A 240 2.12 7.04 8.85
CA ILE A 240 3.37 6.28 8.99
C ILE A 240 3.99 5.95 7.64
N SER A 241 3.16 5.59 6.66
CA SER A 241 3.62 5.38 5.29
C SER A 241 4.23 6.64 4.69
N ASP A 242 3.69 7.83 4.99
CA ASP A 242 4.26 9.08 4.52
C ASP A 242 5.59 9.39 5.22
N GLU A 243 5.67 9.16 6.54
CA GLU A 243 6.91 9.35 7.30
C GLU A 243 8.02 8.40 6.87
N SER A 244 7.69 7.13 6.59
CA SER A 244 8.67 6.14 6.14
C SER A 244 9.28 6.54 4.80
N GLN A 245 8.52 7.19 3.92
CA GLN A 245 8.99 7.63 2.61
C GLN A 245 9.92 8.85 2.68
N LEU A 246 9.85 9.63 3.75
CA LEU A 246 10.83 10.70 3.99
C LEU A 246 12.22 10.14 4.32
N ASN A 247 12.27 8.96 4.94
CA ASN A 247 13.51 8.26 5.27
C ASN A 247 13.36 6.74 5.07
N PRO A 248 13.41 6.24 3.81
CA PRO A 248 13.08 4.86 3.48
C PRO A 248 14.06 3.82 4.02
N ASP A 249 15.21 4.25 4.56
CA ASP A 249 16.19 3.36 5.18
C ASP A 249 16.10 3.38 6.72
N ASP A 250 15.09 4.05 7.30
CA ASP A 250 14.86 4.10 8.76
C ASP A 250 14.25 2.80 9.29
N LYS A 251 15.10 1.96 9.89
CA LYS A 251 14.64 0.74 10.56
C LYS A 251 13.94 0.98 11.90
N GLU A 252 14.12 2.13 12.54
CA GLU A 252 13.57 2.36 13.88
C GLU A 252 12.15 2.94 13.85
N LEU A 253 11.69 3.45 12.70
CA LEU A 253 10.39 4.11 12.57
C LEU A 253 9.23 3.22 13.01
N ALA A 254 9.18 1.98 12.54
CA ALA A 254 8.10 1.04 12.87
C ALA A 254 8.03 0.76 14.38
N ASP A 255 9.19 0.61 15.04
CA ASP A 255 9.25 0.42 16.49
C ASP A 255 8.89 1.67 17.28
N LYS A 256 9.27 2.85 16.77
CA LYS A 256 8.89 4.14 17.35
C LYS A 256 7.39 4.40 17.25
N ARG A 257 6.78 4.07 16.10
CA ARG A 257 5.36 4.37 15.81
C ARG A 257 4.41 3.27 16.26
N GLY A 258 4.86 2.03 16.27
CA GLY A 258 4.08 0.86 16.66
C GLY A 258 3.68 -0.02 15.48
N TRP A 259 2.95 -1.08 15.82
CA TRP A 259 2.55 -2.14 14.89
C TRP A 259 1.05 -2.41 15.00
N ILE A 260 0.41 -2.74 13.88
CA ILE A 260 -0.95 -3.29 13.88
C ILE A 260 -0.82 -4.79 14.15
N GLN A 261 -1.23 -5.24 15.34
CA GLN A 261 -1.10 -6.63 15.81
C GLN A 261 -2.45 -7.26 16.15
N ASP A 262 -3.46 -6.44 16.37
CA ASP A 262 -4.82 -6.82 16.78
C ASP A 262 -5.71 -7.06 15.56
N TYR A 263 -5.41 -8.11 14.80
CA TYR A 263 -6.20 -8.50 13.62
C TYR A 263 -6.35 -10.02 13.53
N ASP A 264 -7.42 -10.45 12.85
CA ASP A 264 -7.63 -11.84 12.50
C ASP A 264 -7.21 -12.16 11.07
N ILE A 265 -6.79 -13.41 10.91
CA ILE A 265 -6.64 -14.06 9.61
C ILE A 265 -7.76 -15.10 9.47
N PRO A 266 -8.11 -15.56 8.26
CA PRO A 266 -9.20 -16.52 8.09
C PRO A 266 -9.03 -17.79 8.93
N GLU A 267 -10.08 -18.26 9.61
CA GLU A 267 -9.98 -19.40 10.54
C GLU A 267 -9.52 -20.70 9.88
N GLU A 268 -9.86 -20.90 8.60
CA GLU A 268 -9.45 -22.08 7.82
C GLU A 268 -8.06 -21.96 7.17
N THR A 269 -7.27 -20.95 7.57
CA THR A 269 -5.94 -20.72 7.02
C THR A 269 -4.94 -21.74 7.53
N THR A 270 -4.07 -22.22 6.65
CA THR A 270 -2.86 -22.93 7.05
C THR A 270 -1.64 -22.03 6.88
N SER A 271 -0.71 -22.08 7.84
CA SER A 271 0.56 -21.36 7.76
C SER A 271 1.67 -22.30 7.31
N GLY A 272 2.53 -21.83 6.41
CA GLY A 272 3.62 -22.64 5.87
C GLY A 272 4.71 -21.83 5.18
N GLN A 273 5.60 -22.55 4.48
CA GLN A 273 6.69 -21.93 3.73
C GLN A 273 6.27 -21.55 2.32
N VAL A 274 6.50 -20.30 1.95
CA VAL A 274 6.34 -19.81 0.59
C VAL A 274 7.70 -19.69 -0.08
N ILE A 275 7.91 -20.40 -1.18
CA ILE A 275 9.16 -20.39 -1.95
C ILE A 275 8.97 -19.55 -3.21
N VAL A 276 9.69 -18.45 -3.29
CA VAL A 276 9.74 -17.58 -4.47
C VAL A 276 11.04 -17.84 -5.22
N LYS A 277 10.93 -18.47 -6.39
CA LYS A 277 12.08 -18.73 -7.25
C LYS A 277 12.60 -17.43 -7.86
N ALA A 278 13.92 -17.29 -7.89
CA ALA A 278 14.55 -16.20 -8.58
C ALA A 278 14.34 -16.32 -10.10
N PRO A 279 14.33 -15.19 -10.84
CA PRO A 279 14.47 -15.23 -12.28
C PRO A 279 15.72 -16.02 -12.71
N ASP A 280 15.68 -16.61 -13.90
CA ASP A 280 16.82 -17.33 -14.46
C ASP A 280 18.08 -16.45 -14.45
N ASP A 281 19.20 -17.03 -14.02
CA ASP A 281 20.50 -16.36 -13.89
C ASP A 281 20.47 -15.05 -13.09
N PHE A 282 19.70 -14.99 -11.99
CA PHE A 282 19.74 -13.86 -11.06
C PHE A 282 21.10 -13.78 -10.33
N GLN A 283 22.10 -13.26 -11.03
CA GLN A 283 23.46 -13.07 -10.52
C GLN A 283 23.63 -11.69 -9.93
N ILE A 284 24.03 -11.63 -8.66
CA ILE A 284 24.51 -10.43 -7.98
C ILE A 284 26.02 -10.32 -8.27
N PRO A 285 26.48 -9.25 -8.95
CA PRO A 285 27.88 -9.11 -9.32
C PRO A 285 28.79 -9.06 -8.09
N GLY A 286 30.07 -9.39 -8.26
CA GLY A 286 31.08 -9.23 -7.22
C GLY A 286 31.53 -7.77 -7.03
N LEU A 287 32.34 -7.55 -6.01
CA LEU A 287 33.05 -6.31 -5.74
C LEU A 287 34.00 -5.99 -6.91
N ALA A 288 33.81 -4.81 -7.49
CA ALA A 288 34.68 -4.26 -8.52
C ALA A 288 35.51 -3.09 -7.96
N TYR A 289 36.46 -2.60 -8.76
CA TYR A 289 37.23 -1.40 -8.47
C TYR A 289 37.13 -0.43 -9.64
N ASP A 290 36.79 0.82 -9.36
CA ASP A 290 36.81 1.92 -10.31
C ASP A 290 37.85 2.95 -9.86
N MET A 291 38.92 3.12 -10.64
CA MET A 291 40.06 3.98 -10.31
C MET A 291 40.62 3.76 -8.89
N GLY A 292 40.61 2.51 -8.42
CA GLY A 292 41.07 2.11 -7.08
C GLY A 292 40.05 2.28 -5.96
N VAL A 293 38.84 2.77 -6.26
CA VAL A 293 37.72 2.87 -5.31
C VAL A 293 36.90 1.59 -5.37
N PRO A 294 36.65 0.91 -4.22
CA PRO A 294 35.82 -0.29 -4.19
C PRO A 294 34.37 0.05 -4.55
N LYS A 295 33.81 -0.66 -5.52
CA LYS A 295 32.42 -0.56 -5.97
C LYS A 295 31.70 -1.89 -5.72
N PRO A 296 30.90 -2.00 -4.64
CA PRO A 296 30.15 -3.22 -4.34
C PRO A 296 29.23 -3.60 -5.50
N GLY A 297 29.07 -4.91 -5.72
CA GLY A 297 28.04 -5.39 -6.61
C GLY A 297 26.67 -5.14 -6.00
N ARG A 298 25.72 -4.62 -6.77
CA ARG A 298 24.36 -4.34 -6.28
C ARG A 298 23.32 -4.91 -7.22
N LYS A 299 22.23 -5.43 -6.67
CA LYS A 299 21.08 -5.88 -7.45
C LYS A 299 19.81 -5.84 -6.62
N VAL A 300 18.71 -5.41 -7.24
CA VAL A 300 17.37 -5.44 -6.62
C VAL A 300 16.60 -6.61 -7.18
N TYR A 301 16.00 -7.40 -6.29
CA TYR A 301 15.17 -8.54 -6.67
C TYR A 301 13.76 -8.09 -7.04
N PRO A 302 13.10 -8.74 -8.00
CA PRO A 302 11.71 -8.44 -8.32
C PRO A 302 10.83 -8.54 -7.08
N THR A 303 10.07 -7.49 -6.83
CA THR A 303 9.12 -7.47 -5.71
C THR A 303 8.07 -8.57 -5.88
N PHE A 304 7.72 -9.20 -4.76
CA PHE A 304 6.63 -10.15 -4.67
C PHE A 304 5.74 -9.82 -3.48
N TYR A 305 4.58 -10.45 -3.45
CA TYR A 305 3.56 -10.21 -2.42
C TYR A 305 3.23 -11.50 -1.69
N LEU A 306 2.90 -11.37 -0.41
CA LEU A 306 2.46 -12.46 0.45
C LEU A 306 1.16 -12.04 1.15
N PRO A 307 0.27 -12.98 1.50
CA PRO A 307 -0.93 -12.65 2.28
C PRO A 307 -0.58 -12.11 3.67
N GLU A 308 -1.51 -11.34 4.22
CA GLU A 308 -1.54 -11.01 5.64
C GLU A 308 -1.43 -12.30 6.47
N SER A 309 -0.49 -12.34 7.41
CA SER A 309 -0.16 -13.56 8.17
C SER A 309 0.03 -13.21 9.64
N LYS A 310 -0.06 -14.21 10.53
CA LYS A 310 0.09 -14.01 11.98
C LYS A 310 0.80 -15.22 12.60
N ASP A 311 2.10 -15.08 12.86
CA ASP A 311 2.89 -16.08 13.59
C ASP A 311 3.34 -15.51 14.93
N LEU A 312 2.60 -15.83 16.00
CA LEU A 312 2.82 -15.22 17.32
C LEU A 312 4.06 -15.78 18.00
N LYS A 313 4.94 -14.89 18.48
CA LYS A 313 6.09 -15.27 19.33
C LYS A 313 5.65 -16.02 20.58
N ASN A 314 4.54 -15.57 21.18
CA ASN A 314 3.92 -16.21 22.32
C ASN A 314 2.57 -16.81 21.92
N SER A 315 2.53 -18.12 21.70
CA SER A 315 1.32 -18.82 21.25
C SER A 315 0.16 -18.83 22.27
N GLN A 316 0.37 -18.30 23.48
CA GLN A 316 -0.69 -18.14 24.49
C GLN A 316 -1.44 -16.80 24.37
N GLU A 317 -0.87 -15.84 23.64
CA GLU A 317 -1.52 -14.56 23.38
C GLU A 317 -2.51 -14.69 22.22
N MET A 318 -3.57 -13.87 22.23
CA MET A 318 -4.52 -13.79 21.11
C MET A 318 -3.99 -12.85 20.01
N TYR A 319 -3.33 -11.78 20.44
CA TYR A 319 -2.68 -10.76 19.62
C TYR A 319 -1.38 -10.36 20.31
N GLY A 320 -0.32 -10.12 19.54
CA GLY A 320 0.98 -9.80 20.10
C GLY A 320 2.06 -9.73 19.03
N GLU A 321 3.30 -9.69 19.49
CA GLU A 321 4.47 -9.66 18.62
C GLU A 321 4.61 -10.95 17.82
N GLN A 322 4.93 -10.79 16.54
CA GLN A 322 5.07 -11.87 15.59
C GLN A 322 6.53 -12.08 15.20
N GLU A 323 6.86 -13.28 14.71
CA GLU A 323 8.20 -13.64 14.26
C GLU A 323 8.15 -14.32 12.91
N TYR A 324 9.12 -14.02 12.05
CA TYR A 324 9.20 -14.63 10.72
C TYR A 324 10.65 -14.93 10.38
N THR A 325 10.86 -16.00 9.63
CA THR A 325 12.18 -16.36 9.10
C THR A 325 12.18 -16.37 7.59
N MET A 326 13.36 -16.16 7.02
CA MET A 326 13.63 -16.41 5.61
C MET A 326 14.78 -17.36 5.39
N ILE A 327 14.76 -18.04 4.25
CA ILE A 327 15.86 -18.85 3.75
C ILE A 327 16.27 -18.32 2.38
N LEU A 328 17.52 -17.90 2.26
CA LEU A 328 18.15 -17.56 0.99
C LEU A 328 18.88 -18.79 0.44
N SER A 329 18.44 -19.30 -0.70
CA SER A 329 19.18 -20.34 -1.42
C SER A 329 20.11 -19.69 -2.44
N LEU A 330 21.40 -19.88 -2.28
CA LEU A 330 22.44 -19.19 -3.04
C LEU A 330 23.42 -20.19 -3.66
N THR A 331 23.89 -19.90 -4.87
CA THR A 331 25.00 -20.61 -5.51
C THR A 331 26.16 -19.65 -5.74
N ASP A 332 27.35 -20.01 -5.25
CA ASP A 332 28.54 -19.17 -5.41
C ASP A 332 29.25 -19.35 -6.76
N ASP A 333 30.31 -18.58 -6.97
CA ASP A 333 31.16 -18.60 -8.16
C ASP A 333 31.94 -19.92 -8.37
N LYS A 334 31.92 -20.81 -7.37
CA LYS A 334 32.48 -22.18 -7.43
C LYS A 334 31.39 -23.22 -7.68
N ASN A 335 30.17 -22.80 -7.97
CA ASN A 335 29.01 -23.64 -8.20
C ASN A 335 28.57 -24.45 -6.95
N GLU A 336 28.91 -23.98 -5.74
CA GLU A 336 28.47 -24.57 -4.49
C GLU A 336 27.15 -23.92 -4.04
N THR A 337 26.13 -24.74 -3.75
CA THR A 337 24.81 -24.26 -3.30
C THR A 337 24.70 -24.35 -1.78
N LYS A 338 24.27 -23.26 -1.15
CA LYS A 338 24.08 -23.14 0.31
C LYS A 338 22.77 -22.43 0.62
N ASN A 339 22.18 -22.81 1.75
CA ASN A 339 21.01 -22.16 2.30
C ASN A 339 21.40 -21.36 3.55
N PHE A 340 20.90 -20.14 3.64
CA PHE A 340 21.11 -19.26 4.79
C PHE A 340 19.78 -18.91 5.40
N THR A 341 19.57 -19.35 6.64
CA THR A 341 18.37 -18.99 7.41
C THR A 341 18.65 -17.71 8.19
N CYS A 342 17.77 -16.73 8.05
CA CYS A 342 17.85 -15.44 8.72
C CYS A 342 16.50 -15.10 9.36
N LEU A 343 16.56 -14.45 10.51
CA LEU A 343 15.38 -13.92 11.17
C LEU A 343 15.02 -12.55 10.59
N PHE A 344 13.73 -12.22 10.49
CA PHE A 344 13.31 -10.85 10.24
C PHE A 344 13.31 -10.05 11.53
N ASP A 345 14.49 -9.65 12.01
CA ASP A 345 14.71 -9.07 13.35
C ASP A 345 13.84 -7.84 13.68
N ASN A 346 13.39 -7.12 12.65
CA ASN A 346 12.62 -5.89 12.77
C ASN A 346 11.22 -6.00 12.13
N LEU A 347 10.66 -7.21 12.06
CA LEU A 347 9.30 -7.45 11.56
C LEU A 347 8.44 -8.05 12.67
N LYS A 348 7.58 -7.23 13.29
CA LYS A 348 6.78 -7.62 14.47
C LYS A 348 5.31 -7.87 14.20
N ALA A 349 4.86 -7.60 12.98
CA ALA A 349 3.55 -8.00 12.48
C ALA A 349 3.57 -8.05 10.94
N LEU A 350 2.82 -8.97 10.33
CA LEU A 350 2.64 -9.01 8.87
C LEU A 350 1.20 -8.65 8.48
N PHE A 351 0.71 -7.53 9.01
CA PHE A 351 -0.59 -6.95 8.68
C PHE A 351 -0.61 -6.46 7.22
N ARG A 352 -1.80 -6.44 6.60
CA ARG A 352 -1.99 -5.97 5.22
C ARG A 352 -1.39 -4.56 4.98
N ASN A 353 -0.97 -4.31 3.74
CA ASN A 353 -0.28 -3.11 3.27
C ASN A 353 1.08 -2.83 3.93
N THR A 354 1.65 -3.78 4.69
CA THR A 354 3.04 -3.71 5.12
C THR A 354 3.98 -3.94 3.95
N HIS A 355 4.91 -3.01 3.70
CA HIS A 355 6.04 -3.20 2.80
C HIS A 355 7.28 -3.56 3.62
N VAL A 356 7.78 -4.78 3.43
CA VAL A 356 9.01 -5.30 4.03
C VAL A 356 10.15 -5.11 3.04
N VAL A 357 11.05 -4.16 3.33
CA VAL A 357 12.30 -3.99 2.59
C VAL A 357 13.42 -4.71 3.32
N VAL A 358 14.17 -5.54 2.60
CA VAL A 358 15.20 -6.41 3.16
C VAL A 358 16.53 -6.10 2.48
N ASP A 359 17.47 -5.57 3.25
CA ASP A 359 18.84 -5.36 2.81
C ASP A 359 19.69 -6.57 3.14
N VAL A 360 20.27 -7.19 2.11
CA VAL A 360 21.14 -8.35 2.26
C VAL A 360 22.54 -7.98 1.80
N THR A 361 23.49 -8.04 2.72
CA THR A 361 24.91 -7.77 2.42
C THR A 361 25.74 -9.05 2.52
N PHE A 362 26.33 -9.46 1.40
CA PHE A 362 27.29 -10.57 1.35
C PHE A 362 28.70 -10.07 1.69
N LEU A 363 29.29 -10.64 2.74
CA LEU A 363 30.65 -10.35 3.20
C LEU A 363 31.53 -11.59 2.98
N GLU A 364 32.86 -11.41 3.02
CA GLU A 364 33.82 -12.53 2.91
C GLU A 364 33.63 -13.62 4.00
N LYS A 365 33.06 -13.25 5.15
CA LYS A 365 32.90 -14.13 6.31
C LYS A 365 31.45 -14.36 6.74
N GLY A 366 30.46 -13.89 6.00
CA GLY A 366 29.05 -14.04 6.39
C GLY A 366 28.06 -13.24 5.56
N ILE A 367 26.81 -13.22 6.03
CA ILE A 367 25.71 -12.46 5.47
C ILE A 367 25.15 -11.58 6.58
N GLN A 368 24.93 -10.30 6.28
CA GLN A 368 24.19 -9.38 7.14
C GLN A 368 22.82 -9.10 6.50
N VAL A 369 21.78 -9.07 7.33
CA VAL A 369 20.41 -8.80 6.93
C VAL A 369 19.87 -7.67 7.80
N ASP A 370 19.32 -6.65 7.16
CA ASP A 370 18.55 -5.58 7.82
C ASP A 370 17.13 -5.55 7.21
N VAL A 371 16.12 -5.28 8.05
CA VAL A 371 14.70 -5.31 7.67
C VAL A 371 14.06 -3.98 8.02
N ILE A 372 13.36 -3.39 7.06
CA ILE A 372 12.75 -2.06 7.17
C ILE A 372 11.27 -2.15 6.80
N PRO A 373 10.35 -2.07 7.78
CA PRO A 373 8.90 -2.11 7.56
C PRO A 373 8.33 -0.77 7.09
N TYR A 374 7.19 -0.83 6.38
CA TYR A 374 6.42 0.31 5.85
C TYR A 374 7.16 1.22 4.86
N SER A 375 8.44 0.96 4.60
CA SER A 375 9.24 1.72 3.66
C SER A 375 8.89 1.35 2.23
N GLU A 376 8.65 2.35 1.39
CA GLU A 376 8.61 2.15 -0.04
C GLU A 376 10.00 2.33 -0.66
N VAL A 377 10.31 1.49 -1.64
CA VAL A 377 11.53 1.65 -2.45
C VAL A 377 11.21 2.64 -3.56
N VAL A 378 11.95 3.75 -3.58
CA VAL A 378 11.99 4.65 -4.73
C VAL A 378 13.18 4.24 -5.59
N LEU A 379 12.97 3.45 -6.65
CA LEU A 379 14.04 3.26 -7.62
C LEU A 379 14.31 4.59 -8.33
N LYS A 380 15.52 5.12 -8.13
CA LYS A 380 16.08 6.17 -8.98
C LYS A 380 16.69 5.48 -10.19
N PRO A 381 16.16 5.64 -11.41
CA PRO A 381 16.83 5.11 -12.58
C PRO A 381 18.19 5.79 -12.73
N GLU A 382 19.27 5.00 -12.78
CA GLU A 382 20.58 5.46 -13.22
C GLU A 382 20.49 5.73 -14.74
N PHE A 383 19.82 6.81 -15.16
CA PHE A 383 20.00 7.34 -16.50
C PHE A 383 21.32 8.10 -16.53
N GLY A 384 22.36 7.41 -17.01
CA GLY A 384 23.62 8.04 -17.35
C GLY A 384 23.50 8.87 -18.63
N LEU A 385 24.09 10.07 -18.58
CA LEU A 385 25.06 10.53 -19.56
C LEU A 385 26.28 11.06 -18.81
#